data_AF-A0A3E0N050-F1
#
_entry.id   AF-A0A3E0N050-F1
#
_cell.length_a   1.000
_cell.length_b   1.000
_cell.length_c   1.000
_cell.angle_alpha   90.00
_cell.angle_beta   90.00
_cell.angle_gamma   90.00
#
_symmetry.space_group_name_H-M   'P 1'
#
loop_
_entity.id
_entity.type
_entity.pdbx_description
1 polymer ?
#
loop_
_entity_poly.entity_id
_entity_poly.type
_entity_poly.pdbx_seq_one_letter_code
_entity_poly.pdbx_strand_id
1 'polypeptide(L)'
;MGTKTEPFSAVHESGDCLESVHGYFFVDQVCDDLLVAVRLKFDDEIVVLTAEEDDTIGVFGPSWRRDSEDVELRGLSGTPPWTSAIGKPLLWSWTMTNQLGYFDGVQIQFGTNVENAGVQVQLLVVASEIKVRII
;
A
#
# COMPACT_ATOMS: atom_id res chain seq x y z
N MET A 1 -6.12 -8.49 -22.03
CA MET A 1 -5.53 -7.15 -22.09
C MET A 1 -6.24 -6.31 -21.04
N GLY A 2 -5.80 -6.41 -19.77
CA GLY A 2 -6.43 -5.71 -18.66
C GLY A 2 -6.05 -4.23 -18.73
N THR A 3 -7.04 -3.35 -18.63
CA THR A 3 -6.81 -1.91 -18.50
C THR A 3 -5.92 -1.66 -17.29
N LYS A 4 -4.80 -0.95 -17.47
CA LYS A 4 -4.05 -0.33 -16.37
C LYS A 4 -4.98 0.70 -15.73
N THR A 5 -5.78 0.29 -14.75
CA THR A 5 -6.47 1.22 -13.87
C THR A 5 -5.42 1.89 -13.01
N GLU A 6 -5.41 3.22 -12.96
CA GLU A 6 -4.52 3.92 -12.05
C GLU A 6 -4.85 3.50 -10.61
N PRO A 7 -3.85 3.08 -9.82
CA PRO A 7 -4.09 2.75 -8.43
C PRO A 7 -4.67 3.98 -7.72
N PHE A 8 -5.68 3.77 -6.88
CA PHE A 8 -6.36 4.81 -6.07
C PHE A 8 -7.23 5.83 -6.81
N SER A 9 -7.52 5.69 -8.12
CA SER A 9 -8.36 6.67 -8.83
C SER A 9 -9.75 6.83 -8.18
N ALA A 10 -10.41 5.73 -7.85
CA ALA A 10 -11.73 5.73 -7.18
C ALA A 10 -11.67 6.39 -5.79
N VAL A 11 -10.62 6.10 -5.02
CA VAL A 11 -10.40 6.65 -3.66
C VAL A 11 -10.17 8.16 -3.70
N HIS A 12 -9.38 8.63 -4.67
CA HIS A 12 -9.10 10.05 -4.81
C HIS A 12 -10.37 10.85 -5.17
N GLU A 13 -11.23 10.29 -6.01
CA GLU A 13 -12.48 10.95 -6.44
C GLU A 13 -13.54 11.00 -5.33
N SER A 14 -13.58 9.98 -4.45
CA SER A 14 -14.58 9.91 -3.38
C SER A 14 -14.23 10.77 -2.17
N GLY A 15 -12.94 11.02 -1.92
CA GLY A 15 -12.48 11.73 -0.73
C GLY A 15 -12.55 10.89 0.55
N ASP A 16 -12.59 9.55 0.41
CA ASP A 16 -12.66 8.64 1.55
C ASP A 16 -11.43 8.74 2.43
N CYS A 17 -11.65 8.64 3.74
CA CYS A 17 -10.59 8.62 4.74
C CYS A 17 -10.03 7.20 4.90
N LEU A 18 -8.72 7.12 5.18
CA LEU A 18 -8.08 5.85 5.51
C LEU A 18 -8.53 5.38 6.90
N GLU A 19 -9.24 4.26 6.99
CA GLU A 19 -9.74 3.70 8.25
C GLU A 19 -8.75 2.74 8.91
N SER A 20 -8.11 1.86 8.11
CA SER A 20 -7.19 0.87 8.65
C SER A 20 -6.16 0.40 7.65
N VAL A 21 -5.02 -0.04 8.19
CA VAL A 21 -3.92 -0.61 7.43
C VAL A 21 -3.55 -1.94 8.02
N HIS A 22 -3.44 -2.96 7.16
CA HIS A 22 -2.95 -4.27 7.53
C HIS A 22 -1.82 -4.69 6.60
N GLY A 23 -0.80 -5.32 7.16
CA GLY A 23 0.27 -5.95 6.41
C GLY A 23 0.10 -7.46 6.39
N TYR A 24 0.39 -8.08 5.25
CA TYR A 24 0.54 -9.52 5.11
C TYR A 24 2.03 -9.82 5.13
N PHE A 25 2.46 -10.61 6.12
CA PHE A 25 3.86 -10.95 6.34
C PHE A 25 4.08 -12.41 6.01
N PHE A 26 5.03 -12.70 5.13
CA PHE A 26 5.55 -14.06 5.00
C PHE A 26 6.45 -14.34 6.20
N VAL A 27 6.14 -15.38 6.96
CA VAL A 27 6.83 -15.72 8.20
C VAL A 27 7.77 -16.88 7.93
N ASP A 28 9.07 -16.62 8.09
CA ASP A 28 10.12 -17.62 8.03
C ASP A 28 10.73 -17.78 9.43
N GLN A 29 10.96 -19.00 9.89
CA GLN A 29 11.55 -19.25 11.22
C GLN A 29 13.04 -18.90 11.28
N VAL A 30 13.69 -18.66 10.14
CA VAL A 30 15.14 -18.45 10.00
C VAL A 30 15.49 -17.00 9.67
N CYS A 31 14.61 -16.27 9.00
CA CYS A 31 14.83 -14.90 8.52
C CYS A 31 13.81 -13.92 9.11
N ASP A 32 14.05 -12.61 8.92
CA ASP A 32 13.08 -11.59 9.29
C ASP A 32 11.80 -11.73 8.45
N ASP A 33 10.65 -11.47 9.06
CA ASP A 33 9.36 -11.51 8.36
C ASP A 33 9.30 -10.51 7.21
N LEU A 34 8.85 -10.97 6.04
CA LEU A 34 8.81 -10.17 4.83
C LEU A 34 7.42 -9.57 4.64
N LEU A 35 7.31 -8.25 4.60
CA LEU A 35 6.04 -7.60 4.24
C LEU A 35 5.77 -7.78 2.75
N VAL A 36 4.80 -8.61 2.40
CA VAL A 36 4.53 -9.00 1.02
C VAL A 36 3.23 -8.40 0.45
N ALA A 37 2.36 -7.86 1.30
CA ALA A 37 1.24 -7.05 0.86
C ALA A 37 0.81 -6.04 1.92
N VAL A 38 0.26 -4.91 1.49
CA VAL A 38 -0.37 -3.89 2.34
C VAL A 38 -1.81 -3.69 1.89
N ARG A 39 -2.75 -3.91 2.79
CA ARG A 39 -4.17 -3.63 2.59
C ARG A 39 -4.53 -2.31 3.26
N LEU A 40 -4.94 -1.35 2.44
CA LEU A 40 -5.46 -0.05 2.82
C LEU A 40 -6.98 -0.10 2.72
N LYS A 41 -7.66 0.03 3.86
CA LYS A 41 -9.12 0.17 3.90
C LYS A 41 -9.46 1.64 4.08
N PHE A 42 -10.20 2.18 3.14
CA PHE A 42 -10.86 3.48 3.20
C PHE A 42 -12.34 3.29 3.59
N ASP A 43 -13.09 4.38 3.71
CA ASP A 43 -14.51 4.35 4.11
C ASP A 43 -15.33 3.36 3.24
N ASP A 44 -15.33 3.55 1.92
CA ASP A 44 -16.07 2.70 0.97
C ASP A 44 -15.15 1.82 0.09
N GLU A 45 -13.86 2.15 0.01
CA GLU A 45 -12.91 1.48 -0.88
C GLU A 45 -11.84 0.64 -0.16
N ILE A 46 -11.36 -0.40 -0.84
CA ILE A 46 -10.23 -1.22 -0.36
C ILE A 46 -9.21 -1.37 -1.49
N VAL A 47 -7.98 -0.98 -1.19
CA VAL A 47 -6.83 -1.18 -2.08
C VAL A 47 -5.83 -2.11 -1.41
N VAL A 48 -5.40 -3.13 -2.13
CA VAL A 48 -4.33 -4.02 -1.72
C VAL A 48 -3.15 -3.86 -2.66
N LEU A 49 -2.00 -3.52 -2.10
CA LEU A 49 -0.72 -3.47 -2.78
C LEU A 49 0.08 -4.73 -2.45
N THR A 50 0.65 -5.41 -3.44
CA THR A 50 1.41 -6.65 -3.25
C THR A 50 2.81 -6.50 -3.83
N ALA A 51 3.80 -7.15 -3.21
CA ALA A 51 5.06 -7.45 -3.86
C ALA A 51 4.90 -8.71 -4.70
N GLU A 52 5.13 -8.60 -5.99
CA GLU A 52 5.15 -9.71 -6.94
C GLU A 52 6.58 -10.29 -7.07
N GLU A 53 6.68 -11.50 -7.64
CA GLU A 53 7.95 -12.22 -7.78
C GLU A 53 8.97 -11.49 -8.68
N ASP A 54 8.49 -10.65 -9.60
CA ASP A 54 9.31 -9.86 -10.53
C ASP A 54 9.70 -8.47 -9.98
N ASP A 55 9.57 -8.28 -8.67
CA ASP A 55 9.80 -7.02 -7.96
C ASP A 55 8.87 -5.87 -8.39
N THR A 56 7.69 -6.20 -8.94
CA THR A 56 6.65 -5.20 -9.22
C THR A 56 5.63 -5.09 -8.08
N ILE A 57 4.90 -3.96 -8.07
CA ILE A 57 3.70 -3.77 -7.26
C ILE A 57 2.48 -4.28 -8.02
N GLY A 58 1.80 -5.28 -7.46
CA GLY A 58 0.43 -5.61 -7.83
C GLY A 58 -0.57 -4.70 -7.11
N VAL A 59 -1.68 -4.35 -7.79
CA VAL A 59 -2.75 -3.51 -7.23
C VAL A 59 -4.07 -4.26 -7.40
N PHE A 60 -4.74 -4.50 -6.28
CA PHE A 60 -5.98 -5.26 -6.25
C PHE A 60 -7.05 -4.60 -5.39
N GLY A 61 -8.29 -4.98 -5.65
CA GLY A 61 -9.45 -4.56 -4.88
C GLY A 61 -9.80 -5.49 -3.72
N PRO A 62 -11.01 -5.37 -3.14
CA PRO A 62 -11.44 -6.07 -1.93
C PRO A 62 -11.52 -7.60 -2.06
N SER A 63 -11.59 -8.13 -3.29
CA SER A 63 -11.66 -9.57 -3.55
C SER A 63 -10.29 -10.26 -3.44
N TRP A 64 -9.19 -9.52 -3.35
CA TRP A 64 -7.87 -10.13 -3.24
C TRP A 64 -7.75 -10.94 -1.95
N ARG A 65 -7.16 -12.13 -2.09
CA ARG A 65 -6.86 -13.04 -0.99
C ARG A 65 -5.47 -13.59 -1.22
N ARG A 66 -4.73 -13.80 -0.14
CA ARG A 66 -3.50 -14.57 -0.14
C ARG A 66 -3.73 -15.73 0.81
N ASP A 67 -3.93 -16.90 0.23
CA ASP A 67 -4.16 -18.14 0.97
C ASP A 67 -2.83 -18.89 1.00
N SER A 68 -2.08 -18.72 2.08
CA SER A 68 -0.83 -19.43 2.35
C SER A 68 -0.70 -19.64 3.85
N GLU A 69 -0.32 -20.84 4.27
CA GLU A 69 -0.16 -21.19 5.69
C GLU A 69 0.96 -20.37 6.37
N ASP A 70 1.95 -19.94 5.59
CA ASP A 70 3.10 -19.15 6.07
C ASP A 70 2.88 -17.63 6.01
N VAL A 71 1.63 -17.15 5.85
CA VAL A 71 1.32 -15.72 5.78
C VAL A 71 0.48 -15.27 6.96
N GLU A 72 1.01 -14.32 7.72
CA GLU A 72 0.31 -13.71 8.85
C GLU A 72 -0.23 -12.31 8.51
N LEU A 73 -1.47 -12.05 8.92
CA LEU A 73 -2.07 -10.72 8.85
C LEU A 73 -1.80 -9.95 10.15
N ARG A 74 -1.20 -8.76 10.02
CA ARG A 74 -0.88 -7.89 11.17
C ARG A 74 -1.46 -6.49 10.97
N GLY A 75 -2.04 -5.92 12.04
CA GLY A 75 -2.52 -4.55 12.03
C GLY A 75 -1.37 -3.56 12.08
N LEU A 76 -1.33 -2.61 11.15
CA LEU A 76 -0.29 -1.59 11.04
C LEU A 76 -0.79 -0.18 11.35
N SER A 77 -2.11 0.03 11.52
CA SER A 77 -2.70 1.34 11.82
C SER A 77 -2.08 2.05 13.04
N GLY A 78 -1.57 1.27 14.01
CA GLY A 78 -0.96 1.77 15.25
C GLY A 78 0.54 2.08 15.15
N THR A 79 1.18 1.89 13.99
CA THR A 79 2.61 2.15 13.79
C THR A 79 2.86 3.26 12.75
N PRO A 80 3.96 4.03 12.86
CA PRO A 80 4.36 4.96 11.80
C PRO A 80 4.65 4.23 10.46
N PRO A 81 4.35 4.86 9.30
CA PRO A 81 3.70 6.16 9.13
C PRO A 81 2.19 6.15 9.35
N TRP A 82 1.57 4.98 9.41
CA TRP A 82 0.12 4.82 9.28
C TRP A 82 -0.67 5.52 10.37
N THR A 83 -0.16 5.61 11.60
CA THR A 83 -0.78 6.39 12.68
C THR A 83 -1.09 7.83 12.30
N SER A 84 -0.27 8.45 11.44
CA SER A 84 -0.46 9.82 10.97
C SER A 84 -1.35 9.92 9.72
N ALA A 85 -1.66 8.79 9.08
CA ALA A 85 -2.49 8.68 7.89
C ALA A 85 -3.95 8.33 8.22
N ILE A 86 -4.20 7.56 9.29
CA ILE A 86 -5.56 7.17 9.69
C ILE A 86 -6.46 8.40 9.88
N GLY A 87 -7.68 8.32 9.36
CA GLY A 87 -8.71 9.36 9.42
C GLY A 87 -8.47 10.52 8.47
N LYS A 88 -7.52 10.42 7.53
CA LYS A 88 -7.26 11.43 6.50
C LYS A 88 -7.54 10.87 5.12
N PRO A 89 -8.06 11.69 4.20
CA PRO A 89 -8.24 11.27 2.82
C PRO A 89 -6.92 11.25 2.05
N LEU A 90 -6.94 10.59 0.91
CA LEU A 90 -5.85 10.59 -0.07
C LEU A 90 -5.89 11.90 -0.86
N LEU A 91 -4.81 12.69 -0.79
CA LEU A 91 -4.69 13.93 -1.57
C LEU A 91 -4.14 13.67 -2.97
N TRP A 92 -3.18 12.76 -3.08
CA TRP A 92 -2.65 12.30 -4.35
C TRP A 92 -1.92 10.97 -4.15
N SER A 93 -1.75 10.22 -5.23
CA SER A 93 -0.86 9.07 -5.28
C SER A 93 -0.13 9.01 -6.61
N TRP A 94 1.15 8.66 -6.57
CA TRP A 94 2.04 8.64 -7.73
C TRP A 94 2.64 7.25 -7.84
N THR A 95 2.54 6.66 -9.03
CA THR A 95 3.21 5.41 -9.36
C THR A 95 4.65 5.68 -9.78
N MET A 96 5.57 4.82 -9.36
CA MET A 96 6.99 4.90 -9.67
C MET A 96 7.35 3.72 -10.55
N THR A 97 8.10 3.99 -11.61
CA THR A 97 8.59 2.98 -12.54
C THR A 97 10.11 3.08 -12.61
N ASN A 98 10.79 1.96 -12.40
CA ASN A 98 12.25 1.95 -12.47
C ASN A 98 12.79 2.05 -13.90
N GLN A 99 14.11 2.10 -14.02
CA GLN A 99 14.81 2.25 -15.31
C GLN A 99 14.54 1.10 -16.29
N LEU A 100 14.07 -0.05 -15.80
CA LEU A 100 13.72 -1.22 -16.61
C LEU A 100 12.24 -1.24 -17.01
N GLY A 101 11.43 -0.28 -16.57
CA GLY A 101 10.02 -0.18 -16.92
C GLY A 101 9.08 -0.92 -15.95
N TYR A 102 9.59 -1.44 -14.83
CA TYR A 102 8.78 -2.12 -13.81
C TYR A 102 8.18 -1.12 -12.83
N PHE A 103 6.88 -1.28 -12.55
CA PHE A 103 6.17 -0.52 -11.52
C PHE A 103 6.58 -1.06 -10.15
N ASP A 104 7.54 -0.43 -9.51
CA ASP A 104 8.22 -0.92 -8.31
C ASP A 104 7.94 -0.07 -7.07
N GLY A 105 7.16 1.00 -7.20
CA GLY A 105 6.92 1.91 -6.10
C GLY A 105 5.63 2.70 -6.21
N VAL A 106 5.06 3.08 -5.08
CA VAL A 106 3.98 4.06 -5.01
C VAL A 106 4.24 5.05 -3.89
N GLN A 107 4.02 6.33 -4.17
CA GLN A 107 4.00 7.40 -3.18
C GLN A 107 2.57 7.86 -2.97
N ILE A 108 2.16 8.06 -1.72
CA ILE A 108 0.81 8.44 -1.34
C ILE A 108 0.89 9.57 -0.33
N GLN A 109 0.13 10.63 -0.55
CA GLN A 109 -0.03 11.70 0.42
C GLN A 109 -1.41 11.63 1.07
N PHE A 110 -1.44 11.58 2.39
CA PHE A 110 -2.65 11.71 3.19
C PHE A 110 -2.71 13.11 3.82
N GLY A 111 -3.87 13.74 3.83
CA GLY A 111 -4.05 15.09 4.37
C GLY A 111 -5.45 15.61 4.15
N THR A 112 -5.85 16.67 4.84
CA THR A 112 -7.19 17.26 4.67
C THR A 112 -7.25 18.22 3.48
N ASN A 113 -6.12 18.86 3.15
CA ASN A 113 -5.92 19.69 1.97
C ASN A 113 -4.41 19.88 1.73
N VAL A 114 -4.04 20.56 0.65
CA VAL A 114 -2.64 20.80 0.27
C VAL A 114 -1.86 21.61 1.32
N GLU A 115 -2.51 22.56 1.99
CA GLU A 115 -1.88 23.39 3.04
C GLU A 115 -1.71 22.64 4.37
N ASN A 116 -2.48 21.56 4.56
CA ASN A 116 -2.45 20.66 5.71
C ASN A 116 -2.19 19.21 5.25
N ALA A 117 -1.12 19.06 4.46
CA ALA A 117 -0.61 17.78 4.03
C ALA A 117 -0.09 17.03 5.28
N GLY A 118 -0.74 15.92 5.63
CA GLY A 118 -0.48 15.18 6.85
C GLY A 118 0.80 14.36 6.79
N VAL A 119 0.78 13.24 6.09
CA VAL A 119 1.93 12.32 5.97
C VAL A 119 2.06 11.81 4.55
N GLN A 120 3.31 11.81 4.06
CA GLN A 120 3.67 11.17 2.80
C GLN A 120 4.25 9.78 3.09
N VAL A 121 3.68 8.78 2.45
CA VAL A 121 4.11 7.37 2.57
C VAL A 121 4.61 6.89 1.23
N GLN A 122 5.77 6.24 1.23
CA GLN A 122 6.29 5.54 0.07
C GLN A 122 6.36 4.05 0.35
N LEU A 123 5.84 3.26 -0.59
CA LEU A 123 5.98 1.82 -0.63
C LEU A 123 6.85 1.48 -1.83
N LEU A 124 7.92 0.72 -1.63
CA LEU A 124 8.82 0.24 -2.69
C LEU A 124 8.92 -1.28 -2.60
N VAL A 125 8.88 -1.97 -3.73
CA VAL A 125 9.18 -3.40 -3.79
C VAL A 125 10.67 -3.57 -4.05
N VAL A 126 11.34 -4.29 -3.15
CA VAL A 126 12.76 -4.63 -3.25
C VAL A 126 12.92 -6.06 -2.76
N ALA A 127 13.44 -6.95 -3.61
CA ALA A 127 13.64 -8.37 -3.29
C ALA A 127 12.35 -9.06 -2.80
N SER A 128 11.27 -8.88 -3.56
CA SER A 128 9.92 -9.41 -3.33
C SER A 128 9.29 -8.99 -2.00
N GLU A 129 9.77 -7.88 -1.43
CA GLU A 129 9.31 -7.31 -0.17
C GLU A 129 8.92 -5.84 -0.35
N ILE A 130 7.80 -5.44 0.25
CA ILE A 130 7.40 -4.05 0.37
C ILE A 130 8.15 -3.37 1.52
N LYS A 131 8.97 -2.38 1.18
CA LYS A 131 9.57 -1.45 2.13
C LYS A 131 8.70 -0.20 2.26
N VAL A 132 8.29 0.13 3.48
CA VAL A 132 7.49 1.32 3.79
C VAL A 132 8.39 2.42 4.36
N ARG A 133 8.26 3.64 3.85
CA ARG A 133 9.04 4.82 4.28
C ARG A 133 8.15 6.04 4.46
N ILE A 134 8.57 6.91 5.37
CA ILE A 134 8.08 8.29 5.50
C ILE A 134 9.01 9.18 4.67
N ILE A 135 8.46 10.15 3.95
CA ILE A 135 9.21 11.12 3.14
C ILE A 135 8.87 12.53 3.60
#